data_AF-A0A8J8DBU0-F1
#
_entry.id   AF-A0A8J8DBU0-F1
#
_cell.length_a   1.000
_cell.length_b   1.000
_cell.length_c   1.000
_cell.angle_alpha   90.00
_cell.angle_beta   90.00
_cell.angle_gamma   90.00
#
_symmetry.space_group_name_H-M   'P 1'
#
loop_
_entity.id
_entity.type
_entity.pdbx_description
1 polymer ?
#
loop_
_entity_poly.entity_id
_entity_poly.type
_entity_poly.pdbx_seq_one_letter_code
_entity_poly.pdbx_strand_id
1 'polypeptide(L)'
;GIINKWLRNIKDVYRIHKEEFENLESEEEIVNKLTELNVKEQVLNLAKTSIVQKAWKHEQRPHLHGWVYDLHDGIINPVIEMPAGTHIDPLYEFDNL
;
A
#
# COMPACT_ATOMS: atom_id res chain seq x y z
N GLY A 1 -0.25 -21.77 -11.85
CA GLY A 1 -1.71 -21.54 -11.87
C GLY A 1 -2.06 -20.07 -11.62
N ILE A 2 -3.34 -19.72 -11.64
CA ILE A 2 -3.84 -18.34 -11.43
C ILE A 2 -3.43 -17.79 -10.07
N ILE A 3 -3.49 -18.61 -9.02
CA ILE A 3 -3.07 -18.25 -7.65
C ILE A 3 -1.62 -17.76 -7.60
N ASN A 4 -0.71 -18.41 -8.34
CA ASN A 4 0.70 -18.00 -8.39
C ASN A 4 0.90 -16.61 -9.01
N LYS A 5 -0.01 -16.14 -9.87
CA LYS A 5 0.04 -14.78 -10.43
C LYS A 5 -0.36 -13.74 -9.39
N TRP A 6 -1.39 -14.02 -8.59
CA TRP A 6 -1.82 -13.14 -7.49
C TRP A 6 -0.77 -13.05 -6.39
N LEU A 7 -0.18 -14.20 -6.00
CA LEU A 7 0.90 -14.25 -5.00
C LEU A 7 2.18 -13.53 -5.45
N ARG A 8 2.37 -13.32 -6.77
CA ARG A 8 3.53 -12.59 -7.27
C ARG A 8 3.56 -11.15 -6.73
N ASN A 9 2.42 -10.48 -6.65
CA ASN A 9 2.35 -9.11 -6.16
C ASN A 9 2.85 -9.01 -4.71
N ILE A 10 2.47 -9.96 -3.85
CA ILE A 10 2.95 -10.01 -2.45
C ILE A 10 4.46 -10.29 -2.41
N LYS A 11 4.96 -11.19 -3.26
CA LYS A 11 6.41 -11.46 -3.38
C LYS A 11 7.19 -10.24 -3.86
N ASP A 12 6.60 -9.43 -4.74
CA ASP A 12 7.22 -8.19 -5.19
C ASP A 12 7.30 -7.15 -4.07
N VAL A 13 6.25 -7.01 -3.25
CA VAL A 13 6.30 -6.16 -2.03
C VAL A 13 7.44 -6.61 -1.12
N TYR A 14 7.54 -7.90 -0.81
CA TYR A 14 8.64 -8.44 0.00
C TYR A 14 10.01 -8.13 -0.60
N ARG A 15 10.15 -8.29 -1.93
CA ARG A 15 11.41 -8.03 -2.64
C ARG A 15 11.82 -6.56 -2.62
N ILE A 16 10.87 -5.65 -2.77
CA ILE A 16 11.11 -4.19 -2.77
C ILE A 16 11.54 -3.73 -1.38
N HIS A 17 10.92 -4.27 -0.33
CA HIS A 17 11.15 -3.87 1.06
C HIS A 17 12.07 -4.82 1.83
N LYS A 18 12.95 -5.54 1.13
CA LYS A 18 13.75 -6.63 1.73
C LYS A 18 14.54 -6.18 2.96
N GLU A 19 15.06 -4.96 2.93
CA GLU A 19 15.85 -4.36 4.02
C GLU A 19 15.04 -4.21 5.31
N GLU A 20 13.72 -4.01 5.22
CA GLU A 20 12.83 -3.88 6.40
C GLU A 20 12.65 -5.20 7.17
N PHE A 21 13.08 -6.34 6.60
CA PHE A 21 13.00 -7.65 7.22
C PHE A 21 14.33 -8.14 7.82
N GLU A 22 15.44 -7.42 7.62
CA GLU A 22 16.79 -7.91 8.00
C GLU A 22 16.98 -8.11 9.50
N ASN A 23 16.23 -7.38 10.32
CA ASN A 23 16.31 -7.42 11.79
C ASN A 23 15.14 -8.16 12.45
N LEU A 24 14.27 -8.82 11.69
CA LEU A 24 13.13 -9.56 12.24
C LEU A 24 13.54 -11.00 12.53
N GLU A 25 13.30 -11.45 13.76
CA GLU A 25 13.79 -12.76 14.23
C GLU A 25 12.72 -13.84 14.13
N SER A 26 11.43 -13.47 14.14
CA SER A 26 10.32 -14.41 14.07
C SER A 26 9.55 -14.36 12.75
N GLU A 27 8.98 -15.51 12.37
CA GLU A 27 8.08 -15.60 11.21
C GLU A 27 6.83 -14.73 11.39
N GLU A 28 6.33 -14.62 12.63
CA GLU A 28 5.17 -13.78 12.96
C GLU A 28 5.45 -12.31 12.69
N GLU A 29 6.59 -11.79 13.15
CA GLU A 29 7.00 -10.41 12.86
C GLU A 29 7.13 -10.16 11.36
N ILE A 30 7.70 -11.11 10.61
CA ILE A 30 7.85 -11.00 9.15
C ILE A 30 6.47 -10.95 8.48
N VAL A 31 5.54 -11.82 8.88
CA VAL A 31 4.19 -11.87 8.29
C VAL A 31 3.40 -10.60 8.63
N ASN A 32 3.48 -10.12 9.86
CA ASN A 32 2.82 -8.88 10.30
C ASN A 32 3.36 -7.69 9.52
N LYS A 33 4.70 -7.55 9.44
CA LYS A 33 5.35 -6.48 8.68
C LYS A 33 5.01 -6.53 7.19
N LEU A 34 5.00 -7.72 6.59
CA LEU A 34 4.64 -7.89 5.19
C LEU A 34 3.18 -7.52 4.92
N THR A 35 2.28 -7.79 5.88
CA THR A 35 0.87 -7.41 5.79
C THR A 35 0.71 -5.89 5.79
N GLU A 36 1.40 -5.19 6.70
CA GLU A 36 1.39 -3.72 6.72
C GLU A 36 1.95 -3.12 5.42
N LEU A 37 3.10 -3.61 4.96
CA LEU A 37 3.72 -3.14 3.72
C LEU A 37 2.84 -3.44 2.51
N ASN A 38 2.15 -4.58 2.49
CA ASN A 38 1.21 -4.89 1.42
C ASN A 38 0.06 -3.89 1.38
N VAL A 39 -0.54 -3.55 2.52
CA VAL A 39 -1.61 -2.54 2.58
C VAL A 39 -1.10 -1.17 2.13
N LYS A 40 0.09 -0.75 2.58
CA LYS A 40 0.73 0.51 2.14
C LYS A 40 0.89 0.56 0.62
N GLU A 41 1.48 -0.47 0.02
CA GLU A 41 1.69 -0.56 -1.43
C GLU A 41 0.38 -0.55 -2.21
N GLN A 42 -0.67 -1.20 -1.70
CA GLN A 42 -1.97 -1.21 -2.36
C GLN A 42 -2.64 0.17 -2.32
N VAL A 43 -2.51 0.92 -1.23
CA VAL A 43 -2.97 2.31 -1.16
C VAL A 43 -2.20 3.21 -2.13
N LEU A 44 -0.87 3.05 -2.21
CA LEU A 44 -0.05 3.75 -3.20
C LEU A 44 -0.47 3.41 -4.64
N ASN A 45 -0.75 2.14 -4.91
CA ASN A 45 -1.24 1.71 -6.22
C ASN A 45 -2.61 2.31 -6.57
N LEU A 46 -3.50 2.46 -5.59
CA LEU A 46 -4.78 3.16 -5.77
C LEU A 46 -4.55 4.64 -6.10
N ALA A 47 -3.66 5.32 -5.37
CA ALA A 47 -3.31 6.72 -5.62
C ALA A 47 -2.79 6.93 -7.06
N LYS A 48 -2.00 5.99 -7.58
CA LYS A 48 -1.48 6.02 -8.96
C LYS A 48 -2.54 5.86 -10.04
N THR A 49 -3.75 5.41 -9.71
CA THR A 49 -4.80 5.23 -10.73
C THR A 49 -5.30 6.57 -11.28
N SER A 50 -5.62 6.61 -12.58
CA SER A 50 -6.16 7.82 -13.21
C SER A 50 -7.49 8.27 -12.61
N ILE A 51 -8.28 7.34 -12.04
CA ILE A 51 -9.55 7.66 -11.38
C ILE A 51 -9.30 8.49 -10.12
N VAL A 52 -8.39 8.05 -9.25
CA VAL A 52 -8.06 8.78 -8.01
C VAL A 52 -7.39 10.11 -8.33
N GLN A 53 -6.41 10.13 -9.24
CA GLN A 53 -5.72 11.36 -9.60
C GLN A 53 -6.65 12.41 -10.22
N LYS A 54 -7.59 12.00 -11.08
CA LYS A 54 -8.62 12.91 -11.62
C LYS A 54 -9.54 13.44 -10.51
N ALA A 55 -9.99 12.58 -9.61
CA ALA A 55 -10.84 12.99 -8.50
C ALA A 55 -10.11 13.96 -7.54
N TRP A 56 -8.83 13.75 -7.26
CA TRP A 56 -8.01 14.70 -6.51
C TRP A 56 -7.90 16.05 -7.23
N LYS A 57 -7.62 16.05 -8.54
CA LYS A 57 -7.51 17.28 -9.33
C LYS A 57 -8.79 18.11 -9.36
N HIS A 58 -9.95 17.46 -9.52
CA HIS A 58 -11.22 18.15 -9.74
C HIS A 58 -12.08 18.33 -8.49
N GLU A 59 -11.98 17.41 -7.54
CA GLU A 59 -12.91 17.32 -6.41
C GLU A 59 -12.20 17.35 -5.04
N GLN A 60 -10.86 17.32 -5.01
CA GLN A 60 -10.07 17.28 -3.77
C GLN A 60 -10.53 16.16 -2.82
N ARG A 61 -10.89 15.00 -3.39
CA ARG A 61 -11.33 13.79 -2.68
C ARG A 61 -11.14 12.56 -3.57
N PRO A 62 -11.06 11.32 -3.04
CA PRO A 62 -11.16 10.95 -1.63
C PRO A 62 -9.81 11.03 -0.88
N HIS A 63 -9.85 11.13 0.44
CA HIS A 63 -8.69 10.74 1.26
C HIS A 63 -8.53 9.21 1.19
N LEU A 64 -7.29 8.73 1.08
CA LEU A 64 -7.00 7.29 1.13
C LEU A 64 -6.44 6.93 2.49
N HIS A 65 -6.96 5.84 3.05
CA HIS A 65 -6.52 5.31 4.34
C HIS A 65 -6.23 3.81 4.18
N GLY A 66 -5.09 3.37 4.71
CA GLY A 66 -4.75 1.96 4.81
C GLY A 66 -4.64 1.58 6.26
N TRP A 67 -5.38 0.55 6.66
CA TRP A 67 -5.44 0.01 8.01
C TRP A 67 -5.17 -1.49 8.02
N VAL A 68 -4.60 -1.98 9.10
CA VAL A 68 -4.46 -3.40 9.41
C VAL A 68 -5.24 -3.69 10.68
N TYR A 69 -5.90 -4.82 10.74
CA TYR A 69 -6.66 -5.26 11.91
C TYR A 69 -6.04 -6.54 12.45
N ASP A 70 -5.63 -6.52 13.71
CA ASP A 70 -5.11 -7.70 14.39
C ASP A 70 -6.26 -8.49 15.03
N LEU A 71 -6.32 -9.79 14.71
CA LEU A 71 -7.34 -10.69 15.21
C LEU A 71 -7.08 -11.17 16.64
N HIS A 72 -5.84 -11.05 17.14
CA HIS A 72 -5.45 -11.49 18.47
C HIS A 72 -5.94 -10.54 19.56
N ASP A 73 -5.78 -9.23 19.33
CA ASP A 73 -6.14 -8.18 20.30
C ASP A 73 -7.34 -7.33 19.87
N GLY A 74 -7.77 -7.43 18.61
CA GLY A 74 -8.89 -6.67 18.06
C GLY A 74 -8.57 -5.19 17.79
N ILE A 75 -7.29 -4.83 17.69
CA ILE A 75 -6.86 -3.45 17.47
C ILE A 75 -6.72 -3.16 15.98
N ILE A 76 -7.25 -2.00 15.56
CA ILE A 76 -7.03 -1.44 14.22
C ILE A 76 -5.80 -0.55 14.27
N ASN A 77 -4.80 -0.89 13.46
CA ASN A 77 -3.55 -0.15 13.30
C ASN A 77 -3.58 0.64 11.98
N PRO A 78 -3.55 1.98 12.03
CA PRO A 78 -3.41 2.78 10.83
C PRO A 78 -1.97 2.69 10.30
N VAL A 79 -1.83 2.31 9.02
CA VAL A 79 -0.50 2.11 8.39
C VAL A 79 -0.16 3.20 7.38
N ILE A 80 -1.15 3.82 6.75
CA ILE A 80 -0.94 4.96 5.85
C ILE A 80 -2.18 5.85 5.77
N GLU A 81 -1.96 7.15 5.72
CA GLU A 81 -2.97 8.16 5.42
C GLU A 81 -2.46 9.05 4.29
N MET A 82 -3.23 9.16 3.23
CA MET A 82 -2.94 10.04 2.10
C MET A 82 -4.10 11.02 1.95
N PRO A 83 -3.93 12.27 2.40
CA PRO A 83 -4.84 13.34 2.07
C PRO A 83 -5.08 13.47 0.55
N ALA A 84 -6.20 14.07 0.18
CA ALA A 84 -6.51 14.24 -1.23
C ALA A 84 -5.54 15.26 -1.82
N GLY A 85 -4.98 14.94 -2.99
CA GLY A 85 -3.94 15.76 -3.60
C GLY A 85 -2.55 15.58 -2.99
N THR A 86 -2.31 14.54 -2.18
CA THR A 86 -0.94 14.15 -1.79
C THR A 86 -0.08 13.98 -3.04
N HIS A 87 1.13 14.56 -3.03
CA HIS A 87 2.07 14.43 -4.14
C HIS A 87 2.46 12.96 -4.33
N ILE A 88 2.32 12.48 -5.56
CA ILE A 88 2.74 11.15 -6.00
C ILE A 88 4.04 11.35 -6.79
N ASP A 89 4.91 10.35 -6.78
CA ASP A 89 6.11 10.33 -7.63
C ASP A 89 5.75 10.79 -9.07
N PRO A 90 6.46 11.82 -9.61
CA PRO A 90 6.22 12.36 -10.95
C PRO A 90 6.18 11.33 -12.06
N LEU A 91 6.88 10.20 -11.92
CA LEU A 91 6.82 9.09 -12.87
C LEU A 91 5.39 8.54 -13.06
N TYR A 92 4.57 8.66 -12.03
CA TYR A 92 3.19 8.19 -12.01
C TYR A 92 2.18 9.34 -12.02
N GLU A 93 2.62 10.61 -12.08
CA GLU A 93 1.71 11.72 -12.28
C GLU A 93 1.07 11.59 -13.66
N PHE A 94 -0.26 11.59 -13.68
CA PHE A 94 -1.01 11.53 -14.92
C PHE A 94 -0.98 12.92 -15.56
N ASP A 95 0.10 13.19 -16.30
CA ASP A 95 0.14 14.28 -17.26
C ASP A 95 -0.96 14.01 -18.30
N ASN A 96 -1.97 14.87 -18.31
CA ASN A 96 -3.10 14.78 -19.22
C ASN A 96 -2.61 14.63 -20.68
N LEU A 97 -3.09 13.58 -21.37
CA LEU A 97 -3.40 13.64 -22.81
C LEU A 97 -4.28 14.85 -23.12
#